data_AF-A0A535BN89-F1
#
_entry.id   AF-A0A535BN89-F1
#
_cell.length_a   1.000
_cell.length_b   1.000
_cell.length_c   1.000
_cell.angle_alpha   90.00
_cell.angle_beta   90.00
_cell.angle_gamma   90.00
#
_symmetry.space_group_name_H-M   'P 1'
#
loop_
_entity.id
_entity.type
_entity.pdbx_description
1 polymer ?
#
loop_
_entity_poly.entity_id
_entity_poly.type
_entity_poly.pdbx_seq_one_letter_code
_entity_poly.pdbx_strand_id
1 'polypeptide(L)' 'MAEWIEVPAHRIYVICARELRDGFDYIGENGKPVERGEISYRFVRKKDGKVFKWARFIPQYTEVHVCTALEEI' A
#
# COMPACT_ATOMS: atom_id res chain seq x y z
N MET A 1 5.37 7.72 8.70
CA MET A 1 6.00 8.59 7.69
C MET A 1 5.37 8.19 6.38
N ALA A 2 4.75 9.15 5.69
CA ALA A 2 4.04 8.89 4.45
C ALA A 2 4.56 9.84 3.38
N GLU A 3 5.05 9.28 2.27
CA GLU A 3 5.61 10.03 1.15
C GLU A 3 4.92 9.64 -0.15
N TRP A 4 4.74 10.62 -1.03
CA TRP A 4 4.21 10.41 -2.37
C TRP A 4 5.32 10.56 -3.38
N ILE A 5 5.46 9.56 -4.26
CA ILE A 5 6.37 9.59 -5.39
C ILE A 5 5.52 9.55 -6.65
N GLU A 6 5.67 10.58 -7.49
CA GLU A 6 5.05 10.65 -8.80
C GLU A 6 6.01 10.12 -9.84
N VAL A 7 5.57 9.10 -10.56
CA VAL A 7 6.28 8.50 -11.70
C VAL A 7 5.35 8.55 -12.91
N PRO A 8 5.86 8.63 -14.16
CA PRO A 8 5.00 8.70 -15.33
C PRO A 8 3.96 7.56 -15.32
N ALA A 9 2.67 7.93 -15.36
CA ALA A 9 1.50 7.04 -15.28
C ALA A 9 1.26 6.30 -13.94
N HIS A 10 2.04 6.56 -12.89
CA HIS A 10 1.88 5.89 -11.60
C HIS A 10 1.99 6.87 -10.43
N ARG A 11 1.23 6.61 -9.36
CA ARG A 11 1.33 7.38 -8.11
C ARG A 11 1.61 6.43 -6.97
N ILE A 12 2.82 6.51 -6.42
CA ILE A 12 3.31 5.59 -5.40
C ILE A 12 3.18 6.26 -4.02
N TYR A 13 2.56 5.55 -3.11
CA TYR A 13 2.41 5.90 -1.71
C TYR A 13 3.34 5.04 -0.87
N VAL A 14 4.40 5.66 -0.35
CA VAL A 14 5.35 5.01 0.55
C VAL A 14 4.87 5.24 1.96
N ILE A 15 4.67 4.16 2.71
CA ILE A 15 4.14 4.19 4.06
C ILE A 15 4.85 3.22 4.98
N CYS A 16 4.85 3.52 6.27
CA CYS A 16 5.33 2.58 7.28
C CYS A 16 4.38 1.37 7.39
N ALA A 17 4.91 0.18 7.70
CA ALA A 17 4.12 -1.05 7.90
C ALA A 17 3.03 -0.94 8.98
N ARG A 18 3.19 -0.02 9.95
CA ARG A 18 2.15 0.30 10.94
C ARG A 18 0.97 1.05 10.33
N GLU A 19 1.24 2.06 9.49
CA GLU A 19 0.18 2.83 8.82
C GLU A 19 -0.59 1.95 7.82
N LEU A 20 0.10 1.03 7.15
CA LEU A 20 -0.56 0.01 6.32
C LEU A 20 -1.53 -0.84 7.14
N ARG A 21 -1.09 -1.32 8.31
CA ARG A 21 -1.86 -2.21 9.19
C ARG A 21 -3.12 -1.55 9.72
N ASP A 22 -2.99 -0.33 10.22
CA ASP A 22 -4.07 0.32 10.97
C ASP A 22 -5.01 1.07 10.01
N GLY A 23 -4.47 1.59 8.90
CA GLY A 23 -5.17 2.50 7.99
C GLY A 23 -5.84 1.86 6.78
N PHE A 24 -5.67 0.55 6.54
CA PHE A 24 -6.16 -0.11 5.33
C PHE A 24 -6.97 -1.37 5.61
N ASP A 25 -7.92 -1.64 4.72
CA ASP A 25 -8.57 -2.93 4.58
C ASP A 25 -7.90 -3.71 3.45
N TYR A 26 -7.71 -5.01 3.67
CA TYR A 26 -7.01 -5.92 2.76
C TYR A 26 -8.04 -6.69 1.95
N ILE A 27 -7.97 -6.62 0.62
CA ILE A 27 -8.94 -7.23 -0.28
C ILE A 27 -8.25 -8.29 -1.12
N GLY A 28 -8.76 -9.52 -1.06
CA GLY A 28 -8.31 -10.64 -1.87
C GLY A 28 -8.74 -10.50 -3.33
N GLU A 29 -8.23 -11.38 -4.19
CA GLU A 29 -8.54 -11.36 -5.63
C GLU A 29 -10.04 -11.53 -5.92
N ASN A 30 -10.74 -12.27 -5.08
CA ASN A 30 -12.19 -12.48 -5.15
C ASN A 30 -13.02 -11.26 -4.68
N GLY A 31 -12.38 -10.14 -4.34
CA GLY A 31 -13.04 -8.93 -3.86
C GLY A 31 -13.50 -8.99 -2.40
N LYS A 32 -13.19 -10.07 -1.67
CA LYS A 32 -13.55 -10.21 -0.25
C LYS A 32 -12.43 -9.69 0.66
N PRO A 33 -12.77 -9.20 1.86
CA PRO A 33 -11.76 -8.93 2.88
C PRO A 33 -10.94 -10.18 3.18
N VAL A 34 -9.63 -10.02 3.28
CA VAL A 34 -8.68 -11.08 3.67
C VAL A 34 -7.92 -10.66 4.91
N GLU A 35 -7.41 -11.65 5.65
CA GLU A 35 -6.59 -11.35 6.83
C GLU A 35 -5.18 -10.91 6.43
N ARG A 36 -4.55 -10.17 7.35
CA ARG A 36 -3.17 -9.73 7.19
C ARG A 36 -2.24 -10.95 7.15
N GLY A 37 -1.52 -11.10 6.05
CA GLY A 37 -0.61 -12.23 5.81
C GLY A 37 -1.07 -13.16 4.70
N GLU A 38 -2.35 -13.06 4.32
CA GLU A 38 -2.84 -13.62 3.07
C GLU A 38 -2.43 -12.76 1.87
N ILE A 39 -2.37 -13.37 0.69
CA ILE A 39 -2.03 -12.68 -0.56
C ILE A 39 -3.14 -11.65 -0.86
N SER A 40 -2.87 -10.40 -0.50
CA SER A 40 -3.77 -9.27 -0.71
C SER A 40 -3.58 -8.73 -2.12
N TYR A 41 -4.67 -8.65 -2.88
CA TYR A 41 -4.66 -8.13 -4.25
C TYR A 41 -4.81 -6.60 -4.26
N ARG A 42 -5.63 -6.05 -3.36
CA ARG A 42 -5.88 -4.62 -3.20
C ARG A 42 -5.86 -4.20 -1.73
N PHE A 43 -5.59 -2.92 -1.51
CA PHE A 43 -5.65 -2.25 -0.21
C PHE A 43 -6.58 -1.05 -0.31
N VAL A 44 -7.55 -0.96 0.58
CA VAL A 44 -8.50 0.17 0.62
C VAL A 44 -8.19 1.03 1.82
N ARG A 45 -7.86 2.31 1.61
CA ARG A 45 -7.54 3.22 2.70
C ARG A 45 -8.83 3.63 3.43
N LYS A 46 -8.92 3.31 4.72
CA LYS A 46 -10.12 3.56 5.54
C LYS A 46 -10.55 5.04 5.59
N LYS A 47 -9.59 5.95 5.53
CA LYS A 47 -9.84 7.40 5.65
C LYS A 47 -10.66 7.97 4.49
N ASP A 48 -10.45 7.50 3.27
CA ASP A 48 -11.01 8.11 2.06
C ASP A 48 -11.43 7.12 0.98
N GLY A 49 -11.36 5.81 1.26
CA GLY A 49 -11.79 4.76 0.35
C GLY A 49 -10.88 4.56 -0.87
N LYS A 50 -9.73 5.24 -0.93
CA LYS A 50 -8.81 5.09 -2.06
C LYS A 50 -8.26 3.67 -2.14
N VAL A 51 -8.11 3.19 -3.37
CA VAL A 51 -7.69 1.82 -3.65
C VAL A 51 -6.25 1.80 -4.13
N PHE A 52 -5.53 0.82 -3.64
CA PHE A 52 -4.13 0.62 -3.95
C PHE A 52 -3.83 -0.84 -4.24
N LYS A 53 -2.71 -1.09 -4.91
CA LYS A 53 -2.07 -2.40 -5.05
C LYS A 53 -0.61 -2.29 -4.60
N TRP A 54 0.10 -3.41 -4.49
CA TRP A 54 1.55 -3.35 -4.29
C TRP A 54 2.22 -2.59 -5.44
N ALA A 55 3.08 -1.63 -5.11
CA ALA A 55 3.84 -0.92 -6.12
C ALA A 55 4.84 -1.88 -6.79
N ARG A 56 4.92 -1.84 -8.12
CA ARG A 56 5.97 -2.56 -8.87
C ARG A 56 7.35 -1.97 -8.63
N PHE A 57 7.40 -0.68 -8.28
CA PHE A 57 8.63 0.05 -8.02
C PHE A 57 8.75 0.26 -6.51
N ILE A 58 9.70 -0.43 -5.89
CA ILE A 58 10.02 -0.25 -4.48
C ILE A 58 11.15 0.78 -4.40
N PRO A 59 10.95 1.94 -3.74
CA PRO A 59 12.02 2.90 -3.57
C PRO A 59 13.11 2.27 -2.69
N GLN A 60 14.38 2.46 -3.06
CA GLN A 60 15.50 2.00 -2.27
C GLN A 60 15.69 2.94 -1.07
N TYR A 61 15.09 2.62 0.08
CA TYR A 61 15.38 3.31 1.33
C TYR A 61 16.54 2.62 2.06
N THR A 62 17.56 3.40 2.40
CA THR A 62 18.79 2.96 3.08
C THR A 62 18.67 2.84 4.60
N GLU A 63 17.56 3.30 5.19
CA GLU A 63 17.34 3.26 6.63
C GLU A 63 16.28 2.23 7.03
N VAL A 64 16.56 1.54 8.14
CA VAL A 64 15.82 0.39 8.70
C VAL A 64 14.49 0.83 9.32
N HIS A 65 13.66 1.50 8.54
CA HIS A 65 12.23 1.62 8.80
C HIS A 65 11.52 0.70 7.83
N VAL A 66 10.72 -0.23 8.36
CA VAL A 66 9.94 -1.21 7.60
C VAL A 66 8.84 -0.47 6.82
N CYS A 67 9.26 0.24 5.79
CA CYS A 67 8.42 0.97 4.85
C CYS A 67 8.04 0.04 3.71
N THR A 68 6.90 0.32 3.11
CA THR A 68 6.40 -0.39 1.94
C THR A 68 5.79 0.59 0.97
N ALA A 69 5.65 0.17 -0.28
CA ALA A 69 5.21 1.01 -1.37
C ALA A 69 3.92 0.44 -1.98
N LEU A 70 2.91 1.29 -2.05
CA LEU A 70 1.62 1.01 -2.67
C LEU A 70 1.42 1.90 -3.90
N GLU A 71 0.81 1.39 -4.95
CA GLU A 71 0.43 2.15 -6.14
C GLU A 71 -1.08 2.42 -6.10
N GLU A 72 -1.48 3.69 -6.19
CA GLU A 72 -2.89 4.11 -6.28
C GLU A 72 -3.46 3.68 -7.66
N ILE A 73 -4.67 3.12 -7.67
CA ILE A 73 -5.38 2.64 -8.88
C ILE A 73 -6.79 3.20 -9.01
#